data_AF-A0A8H6YJ54-F1
#
_entry.id   AF-A0A8H6YJ54-F1
#
_cell.length_a   1.000
_cell.length_b   1.000
_cell.length_c   1.000
_cell.angle_alpha   90.00
_cell.angle_beta   90.00
_cell.angle_gamma   90.00
#
_symmetry.space_group_name_H-M   'P 1'
#
loop_
_entity.id
_entity.type
_entity.pdbx_description
1 polymer ?
#
loop_
_entity_poly.entity_id
_entity_poly.type
_entity_poly.pdbx_seq_one_letter_code
_entity_poly.pdbx_strand_id
1 'polypeptide(L)'
;MRSFHLLYVLLHVACSTAASTPTSTQVLDGQTATLITFPTQPTDTGLKQIPDAAHPFIAPGPNDQRGPCPGMNTLANHGYIPRNGIATFEEITLAMVEAYNLEINFGAFLVAANMLLRGNPFVNKISIGGVSPLVPPLPGNIGSNVTGGLAKHGGFEGDGSITRADVHIGDNRNFQDLLYDLDLLYLGQFGDNGPDGNNTVFNVPTIIAIKRHNIQMNQAADPEFHFTPTRVAASFTEISFLLDVFANGTTKQASISTIGSFLRNQSFPQNWHRAAAPVTGEILGQTSSQLDAAIPIFAGHNDAQGNFVPDTPPPAPFDANPGCGFYYDLFANMPGGLANTTGIFKQNVDLLSSIVSAAVSGPPCDQPLLPFGPPDN
;
A
#
# COMPACT_ATOMS: atom_id res chain seq x y z
N MET A 1 24.43 -7.85 -14.49
CA MET A 1 24.82 -6.88 -15.55
C MET A 1 24.27 -7.35 -16.89
N ARG A 2 23.04 -6.93 -17.23
CA ARG A 2 22.54 -6.85 -18.61
C ARG A 2 21.61 -5.64 -18.66
N SER A 3 21.85 -4.80 -19.66
CA SER A 3 21.34 -3.45 -19.82
C SER A 3 19.82 -3.43 -19.96
N PHE A 4 19.13 -2.82 -19.00
CA PHE A 4 17.77 -2.33 -19.19
C PHE A 4 17.85 -1.05 -20.02
N HIS A 5 17.67 -1.17 -21.34
CA HIS A 5 17.23 -0.03 -22.13
C HIS A 5 15.74 0.14 -21.88
N LEU A 6 15.40 1.15 -21.08
CA LEU A 6 14.04 1.69 -20.96
C LEU A 6 13.52 2.01 -22.36
N LEU A 7 12.57 1.21 -22.84
CA LEU A 7 11.64 1.66 -23.86
C LEU A 7 10.70 2.64 -23.17
N TYR A 8 10.97 3.94 -23.32
CA TYR A 8 10.04 5.01 -23.02
C TYR A 8 8.78 4.79 -23.88
N VAL A 9 7.77 4.10 -23.34
CA VAL A 9 6.42 4.16 -23.90
C VAL A 9 5.83 5.49 -23.44
N LEU A 10 6.03 6.50 -24.29
CA LEU A 10 5.35 7.79 -24.22
C LEU A 10 3.84 7.54 -24.17
N LEU A 11 3.22 7.80 -23.02
CA LEU A 11 1.79 8.06 -22.92
C LEU A 11 1.53 9.39 -23.66
N HIS A 12 1.38 9.32 -24.97
CA HIS A 12 0.81 10.39 -25.79
C HIS A 12 -0.52 9.88 -26.34
N VAL A 13 -1.53 9.86 -25.46
CA VAL A 13 -2.91 9.89 -25.92
C VAL A 13 -3.14 11.30 -26.47
N ALA A 14 -3.05 11.42 -27.79
CA ALA A 14 -3.44 12.62 -28.51
C ALA A 14 -4.94 12.89 -28.29
N CYS A 15 -5.25 13.79 -27.35
CA CYS A 15 -6.59 14.31 -27.17
C CYS A 15 -6.86 15.40 -28.22
N SER A 16 -7.38 15.01 -29.38
CA SER A 16 -7.84 15.93 -30.42
C SER A 16 -9.14 15.44 -31.05
N THR A 17 -10.22 15.37 -30.25
CA THR A 17 -11.57 15.64 -30.74
C THR A 17 -12.33 16.35 -29.62
N ALA A 18 -13.06 17.41 -29.95
CA ALA A 18 -13.88 18.15 -29.01
C ALA A 18 -14.93 17.22 -28.41
N ALA A 19 -14.69 16.74 -27.18
CA ALA A 19 -15.66 15.98 -26.43
C ALA A 19 -16.76 16.94 -25.98
N SER A 20 -17.92 16.84 -26.63
CA SER A 20 -19.17 17.30 -26.04
C SER A 20 -19.31 16.63 -24.67
N THR A 21 -19.38 17.42 -23.62
CA THR A 21 -19.52 16.94 -22.23
C THR A 21 -20.88 16.25 -22.12
N PRO A 22 -20.98 14.93 -21.92
CA PRO A 22 -22.23 14.33 -21.51
C PRO A 22 -22.33 14.58 -20.01
N THR A 23 -23.14 15.55 -19.63
CA THR A 23 -23.70 15.70 -18.28
C THR A 23 -24.67 14.55 -17.99
N SER A 24 -24.19 13.29 -17.99
CA SER A 24 -24.96 12.18 -17.44
C SER A 24 -24.45 11.86 -16.05
N THR A 25 -25.01 12.52 -15.05
CA THR A 25 -24.92 12.10 -13.66
C THR A 25 -25.40 10.65 -13.57
N GLN A 26 -24.50 9.71 -13.25
CA GLN A 26 -24.86 8.33 -13.00
C GLN A 26 -25.25 8.17 -11.54
N VAL A 27 -26.45 7.66 -11.28
CA VAL A 27 -26.95 7.34 -9.93
C VAL A 27 -27.28 5.86 -9.86
N LEU A 28 -26.73 5.16 -8.88
CA LEU A 28 -26.99 3.74 -8.62
C LEU A 28 -27.13 3.56 -7.11
N ASP A 29 -28.14 2.80 -6.67
CA ASP A 29 -28.42 2.52 -5.25
C ASP A 29 -28.42 3.77 -4.35
N GLY A 30 -28.94 4.88 -4.87
CA GLY A 30 -29.00 6.17 -4.17
C GLY A 30 -27.66 6.91 -4.04
N GLN A 31 -26.58 6.36 -4.60
CA GLN A 31 -25.26 6.98 -4.66
C GLN A 31 -25.10 7.73 -5.98
N THR A 32 -24.36 8.85 -5.95
CA THR A 32 -24.01 9.62 -7.15
C THR A 32 -22.56 9.33 -7.52
N ALA A 33 -22.33 8.95 -8.78
CA ALA A 33 -21.00 8.64 -9.27
C ALA A 33 -20.09 9.88 -9.25
N THR A 34 -18.84 9.68 -8.86
CA THR A 34 -17.77 10.69 -8.97
C THR A 34 -16.71 10.16 -9.92
N LEU A 35 -16.46 10.88 -11.01
CA LEU A 35 -15.40 10.51 -11.96
C LEU A 35 -14.04 10.60 -11.28
N ILE A 36 -13.25 9.54 -11.37
CA ILE A 36 -11.86 9.50 -10.92
C ILE A 36 -10.97 9.99 -12.05
N THR A 37 -10.00 10.82 -11.72
CA THR A 37 -9.03 11.32 -12.70
C THR A 37 -7.62 11.11 -12.19
N PHE A 38 -6.67 10.86 -13.10
CA PHE A 38 -5.26 10.83 -12.73
C PHE A 38 -4.81 12.25 -12.37
N PRO A 39 -4.31 12.51 -11.15
CA PRO A 39 -3.92 13.85 -10.74
C PRO A 39 -2.69 14.33 -11.53
N THR A 40 -2.62 15.64 -11.77
CA THR A 40 -1.45 16.23 -12.42
C THR A 40 -0.21 16.12 -11.53
N GLN A 41 0.92 15.75 -12.12
CA GLN A 41 2.19 15.62 -11.41
C GLN A 41 2.65 16.98 -10.83
N PRO A 42 2.91 17.08 -9.52
CA PRO A 42 3.56 18.24 -8.93
C PRO A 42 4.97 18.44 -9.48
N THR A 43 5.35 19.71 -9.68
CA THR A 43 6.69 20.06 -10.22
C THR A 43 7.76 20.16 -9.14
N ASP A 44 7.38 20.39 -7.89
CA ASP A 44 8.32 20.41 -6.76
C ASP A 44 8.53 19.00 -6.22
N THR A 45 9.61 18.37 -6.69
CA THR A 45 10.09 17.07 -6.21
C THR A 45 11.36 17.20 -5.38
N GLY A 46 11.68 18.41 -4.93
CA GLY A 46 12.92 18.69 -4.19
C GLY A 46 12.87 18.26 -2.73
N LEU A 47 14.03 18.30 -2.10
CA LEU A 47 14.16 18.15 -0.65
C LEU A 47 13.32 19.23 0.05
N LYS A 48 12.46 18.82 0.99
CA LYS A 48 11.58 19.72 1.74
C LYS A 48 11.51 19.29 3.20
N GLN A 49 11.65 20.26 4.12
CA GLN A 49 11.48 20.03 5.55
C GLN A 49 10.00 19.81 5.89
N ILE A 50 9.71 18.76 6.65
CA ILE A 50 8.37 18.39 7.14
C ILE A 50 8.53 17.90 8.59
N PRO A 51 7.64 18.27 9.53
CA PRO A 51 6.39 19.01 9.35
C PRO A 51 6.61 20.50 9.07
N ASP A 52 5.69 21.08 8.30
CA ASP A 52 5.61 22.53 8.08
C ASP A 52 4.45 23.16 8.88
N ALA A 53 4.40 24.49 8.93
CA ALA A 53 3.37 25.20 9.70
C ALA A 53 1.95 25.05 9.13
N ALA A 54 1.80 24.67 7.84
CA ALA A 54 0.51 24.46 7.21
C ALA A 54 -0.08 23.09 7.57
N HIS A 55 0.77 22.12 7.92
CA HIS A 55 0.40 20.75 8.25
C HIS A 55 0.78 20.37 9.70
N PRO A 56 0.24 21.07 10.72
CA PRO A 56 0.53 20.74 12.10
C PRO A 56 -0.04 19.37 12.46
N PHE A 57 0.65 18.69 13.38
CA PHE A 57 0.13 17.46 13.97
C PHE A 57 -1.12 17.77 14.80
N ILE A 58 -2.17 16.97 14.59
CA ILE A 58 -3.36 16.92 15.44
C ILE A 58 -3.68 15.44 15.65
N ALA A 59 -3.77 15.03 16.91
CA ALA A 59 -4.13 13.66 17.26
C ALA A 59 -5.54 13.32 16.71
N PRO A 60 -5.77 12.09 16.24
CA PRO A 60 -7.07 11.70 15.71
C PRO A 60 -8.14 11.72 16.81
N GLY A 61 -9.32 12.21 16.48
CA GLY A 61 -10.50 12.10 17.33
C GLY A 61 -11.11 10.69 17.31
N PRO A 62 -12.10 10.41 18.18
CA PRO A 62 -12.70 9.07 18.30
C PRO A 62 -13.36 8.52 17.02
N ASN A 63 -13.77 9.40 16.11
CA ASN A 63 -14.44 9.03 14.86
C ASN A 63 -13.50 9.09 13.64
N ASP A 64 -12.24 9.47 13.84
CA ASP A 64 -11.27 9.60 12.76
C ASP A 64 -10.64 8.24 12.46
N GLN A 65 -10.69 7.83 11.19
CA GLN A 65 -10.18 6.55 10.76
C GLN A 65 -8.65 6.57 10.68
N ARG A 66 -8.01 5.65 11.41
CA ARG A 66 -6.61 5.25 11.23
C ARG A 66 -6.53 3.75 10.99
N GLY A 67 -5.50 3.26 10.34
CA GLY A 67 -5.40 1.85 9.96
C GLY A 67 -4.01 1.25 10.15
N PRO A 68 -3.72 0.14 9.45
CA PRO A 68 -2.45 -0.56 9.59
C PRO A 68 -1.27 0.22 9.01
N CYS A 69 -1.51 1.17 8.08
CA CYS A 69 -0.45 1.93 7.42
C CYS A 69 -0.02 3.17 8.23
N PRO A 70 1.18 3.18 8.84
CA PRO A 70 1.68 4.33 9.60
C PRO A 70 1.89 5.58 8.73
N GLY A 71 2.26 5.39 7.46
CA GLY A 71 2.42 6.48 6.50
C GLY A 71 1.10 7.23 6.25
N MET A 72 0.02 6.49 5.98
CA MET A 72 -1.31 7.09 5.78
C MET A 72 -1.86 7.74 7.06
N ASN A 73 -1.62 7.10 8.21
CA ASN A 73 -2.02 7.66 9.50
C ASN A 73 -1.32 9.00 9.79
N THR A 74 -0.03 9.09 9.46
CA THR A 74 0.74 10.32 9.59
C THR A 74 0.23 11.43 8.66
N LEU A 75 -0.10 11.11 7.39
CA LEU A 75 -0.69 12.08 6.46
C LEU A 75 -1.99 12.67 7.00
N ALA A 76 -2.89 11.83 7.53
CA ALA A 76 -4.15 12.29 8.11
C ALA A 76 -3.94 13.06 9.42
N ASN A 77 -2.99 12.65 10.26
CA ASN A 77 -2.63 13.37 11.50
C ASN A 77 -2.00 14.74 11.24
N HIS A 78 -1.46 14.97 10.04
CA HIS A 78 -0.92 16.26 9.62
C HIS A 78 -1.82 17.03 8.65
N GLY A 79 -2.93 16.45 8.22
CA GLY A 79 -3.91 17.11 7.35
C GLY A 79 -3.51 17.19 5.87
N TYR A 80 -2.55 16.36 5.42
CA TYR A 80 -2.25 16.19 4.00
C TYR A 80 -3.39 15.47 3.25
N ILE A 81 -4.14 14.63 3.98
CA ILE A 81 -5.45 14.10 3.57
C ILE A 81 -6.49 14.48 4.63
N PRO A 82 -7.81 14.35 4.35
CA PRO A 82 -8.85 14.60 5.35
C PRO A 82 -8.55 13.90 6.68
N ARG A 83 -8.57 14.66 7.78
CA ARG A 83 -8.15 14.18 9.12
C ARG A 83 -9.04 13.05 9.64
N ASN A 84 -10.27 12.94 9.15
CA ASN A 84 -11.19 11.84 9.42
C ASN A 84 -10.77 10.50 8.77
N GLY A 85 -9.72 10.49 7.95
CA GLY A 85 -9.20 9.29 7.31
C GLY A 85 -10.05 8.74 6.18
N ILE A 86 -10.96 9.54 5.61
CA ILE A 86 -11.75 9.19 4.44
C ILE A 86 -11.35 10.10 3.29
N ALA A 87 -10.71 9.54 2.26
CA ALA A 87 -10.09 10.33 1.21
C ALA A 87 -10.41 9.78 -0.19
N THR A 88 -10.21 10.62 -1.22
CA THR A 88 -10.31 10.23 -2.63
C THR A 88 -9.01 9.64 -3.15
N PHE A 89 -9.08 9.07 -4.35
CA PHE A 89 -7.91 8.62 -5.10
C PHE A 89 -6.86 9.74 -5.28
N GLU A 90 -7.31 10.93 -5.70
CA GLU A 90 -6.47 12.09 -5.99
C GLU A 90 -5.84 12.66 -4.71
N GLU A 91 -6.62 12.80 -3.64
CA GLU A 91 -6.16 13.33 -2.35
C GLU A 91 -5.00 12.49 -1.80
N ILE A 92 -5.14 11.16 -1.79
CA ILE A 92 -4.09 10.28 -1.27
C ILE A 92 -2.86 10.29 -2.18
N THR A 93 -3.07 10.20 -3.50
CA THR A 93 -1.97 10.17 -4.47
C THR A 93 -1.10 11.43 -4.35
N LEU A 94 -1.72 12.61 -4.33
CA LEU A 94 -1.01 13.88 -4.19
C LEU A 94 -0.37 14.06 -2.82
N ALA A 95 -1.03 13.61 -1.75
CA ALA A 95 -0.47 13.67 -0.40
C ALA A 95 0.82 12.85 -0.25
N MET A 96 0.88 11.67 -0.87
CA MET A 96 2.09 10.84 -0.87
C MET A 96 3.24 11.47 -1.66
N VAL A 97 2.94 12.09 -2.81
CA VAL A 97 3.96 12.85 -3.56
C VAL A 97 4.44 14.03 -2.72
N GLU A 98 3.52 14.81 -2.15
CA GLU A 98 3.87 16.04 -1.44
C GLU A 98 4.64 15.76 -0.14
N ALA A 99 4.19 14.80 0.67
CA ALA A 99 4.77 14.62 1.99
C ALA A 99 5.95 13.62 2.02
N TYR A 100 5.92 12.59 1.16
CA TYR A 100 6.94 11.54 1.14
C TYR A 100 7.84 11.59 -0.10
N ASN A 101 7.49 12.40 -1.09
CA ASN A 101 8.13 12.36 -2.41
C ASN A 101 8.04 10.96 -3.03
N LEU A 102 6.94 10.23 -2.82
CA LEU A 102 6.70 9.02 -3.61
C LEU A 102 6.45 9.40 -5.06
N GLU A 103 7.00 8.64 -5.99
CA GLU A 103 6.74 8.82 -7.42
C GLU A 103 5.25 8.64 -7.72
N ILE A 104 4.70 9.51 -8.58
CA ILE A 104 3.24 9.64 -8.73
C ILE A 104 2.59 8.38 -9.28
N ASN A 105 3.22 7.64 -10.19
CA ASN A 105 2.64 6.41 -10.72
C ASN A 105 2.66 5.31 -9.65
N PHE A 106 3.73 5.19 -8.88
CA PHE A 106 3.77 4.25 -7.76
C PHE A 106 2.76 4.61 -6.66
N GLY A 107 2.63 5.90 -6.32
CA GLY A 107 1.60 6.37 -5.40
C GLY A 107 0.20 6.05 -5.92
N ALA A 108 -0.10 6.40 -7.18
CA ALA A 108 -1.37 6.09 -7.83
C ALA A 108 -1.66 4.58 -7.86
N PHE A 109 -0.66 3.74 -8.08
CA PHE A 109 -0.79 2.28 -8.02
C PHE A 109 -1.29 1.81 -6.66
N LEU A 110 -0.65 2.24 -5.56
CA LEU A 110 -1.04 1.85 -4.21
C LEU A 110 -2.51 2.22 -3.92
N VAL A 111 -2.92 3.42 -4.33
CA VAL A 111 -4.30 3.89 -4.12
C VAL A 111 -5.27 3.19 -5.05
N ALA A 112 -4.91 2.95 -6.32
CA ALA A 112 -5.78 2.29 -7.28
C ALA A 112 -6.06 0.84 -6.90
N ALA A 113 -5.02 0.10 -6.51
CA ALA A 113 -5.15 -1.26 -6.01
C ALA A 113 -6.10 -1.31 -4.79
N ASN A 114 -5.87 -0.44 -3.80
CA ASN A 114 -6.71 -0.41 -2.61
C ASN A 114 -8.12 0.14 -2.86
N MET A 115 -8.32 1.04 -3.82
CA MET A 115 -9.65 1.50 -4.22
C MET A 115 -10.48 0.34 -4.79
N LEU A 116 -9.87 -0.51 -5.62
CA LEU A 116 -10.52 -1.69 -6.21
C LEU A 116 -10.72 -2.82 -5.20
N LEU A 117 -9.76 -3.02 -4.28
CA LEU A 117 -9.85 -4.08 -3.27
C LEU A 117 -10.76 -3.72 -2.11
N ARG A 118 -10.73 -2.47 -1.64
CA ARG A 118 -11.26 -2.08 -0.31
C ARG A 118 -12.02 -0.75 -0.27
N GLY A 119 -11.95 0.03 -1.35
CA GLY A 119 -12.62 1.32 -1.49
C GLY A 119 -13.94 1.23 -2.25
N ASN A 120 -14.50 2.40 -2.53
CA ASN A 120 -15.65 2.56 -3.41
C ASN A 120 -15.25 3.42 -4.62
N PRO A 121 -14.85 2.79 -5.74
CA PRO A 121 -14.53 3.49 -6.99
C PRO A 121 -15.72 4.16 -7.66
N PHE A 122 -16.97 3.90 -7.25
CA PHE A 122 -18.14 4.60 -7.79
C PHE A 122 -18.25 6.02 -7.23
N VAL A 123 -18.05 6.20 -5.91
CA VAL A 123 -18.12 7.51 -5.24
C VAL A 123 -16.74 8.12 -4.98
N ASN A 124 -15.66 7.47 -5.44
CA ASN A 124 -14.27 7.88 -5.26
C ASN A 124 -13.89 8.09 -3.78
N LYS A 125 -14.15 7.10 -2.93
CA LYS A 125 -13.82 7.17 -1.50
C LYS A 125 -13.23 5.87 -0.98
N ILE A 126 -12.22 6.00 -0.12
CA ILE A 126 -11.64 4.90 0.64
C ILE A 126 -11.38 5.34 2.08
N SER A 127 -11.52 4.41 3.03
CA SER A 127 -11.08 4.63 4.40
C SER A 127 -9.64 4.13 4.57
N ILE A 128 -8.79 4.96 5.19
CA ILE A 128 -7.44 4.52 5.59
C ILE A 128 -7.46 3.61 6.83
N GLY A 129 -8.64 3.41 7.44
CA GLY A 129 -8.88 2.53 8.58
C GLY A 129 -9.80 1.37 8.20
N GLY A 130 -10.81 1.13 9.04
CA GLY A 130 -11.79 0.05 8.81
C GLY A 130 -13.06 0.53 8.10
N VAL A 131 -14.13 -0.26 8.24
CA VAL A 131 -15.46 0.05 7.72
C VAL A 131 -15.93 1.42 8.22
N SER A 132 -16.49 2.23 7.32
CA SER A 132 -17.04 3.54 7.63
C SER A 132 -18.32 3.79 6.84
N PRO A 133 -19.37 4.37 7.45
CA PRO A 133 -20.59 4.75 6.72
C PRO A 133 -20.35 5.84 5.67
N LEU A 134 -19.20 6.53 5.73
CA LEU A 134 -18.79 7.53 4.73
C LEU A 134 -18.23 6.89 3.45
N VAL A 135 -18.01 5.57 3.45
CA VAL A 135 -17.65 4.77 2.27
C VAL A 135 -18.73 3.71 2.10
N PRO A 136 -19.85 4.04 1.43
CA PRO A 136 -20.97 3.11 1.28
C PRO A 136 -20.57 1.87 0.46
N PRO A 137 -21.30 0.75 0.56
CA PRO A 137 -21.09 -0.42 -0.28
C PRO A 137 -21.13 -0.11 -1.78
N LEU A 138 -20.51 -0.95 -2.60
CA LEU A 138 -20.54 -0.80 -4.06
C LEU A 138 -21.98 -0.95 -4.59
N PRO A 139 -22.42 -0.09 -5.52
CA PRO A 139 -23.71 -0.27 -6.16
C PRO A 139 -23.81 -1.58 -6.95
N GLY A 140 -25.02 -2.11 -7.08
CA GLY A 140 -25.29 -3.39 -7.74
C GLY A 140 -24.92 -4.61 -6.90
N ASN A 141 -24.68 -4.41 -5.59
CA ASN A 141 -24.21 -5.43 -4.67
C ASN A 141 -22.94 -6.16 -5.17
N ILE A 142 -22.06 -5.42 -5.86
CA ILE A 142 -20.79 -5.97 -6.35
C ILE A 142 -19.89 -6.24 -5.15
N GLY A 143 -19.57 -7.52 -4.92
CA GLY A 143 -18.75 -7.96 -3.80
C GLY A 143 -19.32 -7.43 -2.48
N SER A 144 -20.36 -8.09 -1.98
CA SER A 144 -20.96 -7.69 -0.71
C SER A 144 -19.82 -7.70 0.33
N ASN A 145 -19.70 -6.61 1.10
CA ASN A 145 -18.60 -6.38 2.05
C ASN A 145 -17.23 -5.92 1.49
N VAL A 146 -17.08 -5.57 0.20
CA VAL A 146 -15.79 -5.08 -0.35
C VAL A 146 -15.28 -3.82 0.36
N THR A 147 -16.18 -2.88 0.64
CA THR A 147 -15.86 -1.58 1.25
C THR A 147 -15.53 -1.74 2.73
N GLY A 148 -14.27 -2.11 3.01
CA GLY A 148 -13.76 -2.38 4.34
C GLY A 148 -12.65 -1.44 4.80
N GLY A 149 -12.15 -0.59 3.91
CA GLY A 149 -10.96 0.23 4.17
C GLY A 149 -9.67 -0.60 4.26
N LEU A 150 -8.56 0.08 4.50
CA LEU A 150 -7.22 -0.53 4.55
C LEU A 150 -7.03 -1.53 5.69
N ALA A 151 -7.89 -1.56 6.71
CA ALA A 151 -7.78 -2.49 7.84
C ALA A 151 -8.55 -3.81 7.63
N LYS A 152 -9.30 -3.95 6.52
CA LYS A 152 -10.00 -5.21 6.22
C LYS A 152 -8.98 -6.24 5.75
N HIS A 153 -8.90 -7.32 6.51
CA HIS A 153 -8.02 -8.46 6.29
C HIS A 153 -8.19 -9.14 4.92
N GLY A 154 -7.07 -9.68 4.43
CA GLY A 154 -6.92 -10.26 3.11
C GLY A 154 -6.74 -9.20 2.03
N GLY A 155 -6.40 -9.63 0.80
CA GLY A 155 -6.26 -8.79 -0.39
C GLY A 155 -5.04 -7.85 -0.39
N PHE A 156 -4.89 -6.99 0.62
CA PHE A 156 -3.73 -6.10 0.79
C PHE A 156 -3.20 -6.12 2.23
N GLU A 157 -4.06 -5.79 3.20
CA GLU A 157 -3.78 -6.02 4.62
C GLU A 157 -3.73 -7.52 4.89
N GLY A 158 -2.80 -7.95 5.72
CA GLY A 158 -2.70 -9.35 6.09
C GLY A 158 -1.49 -9.62 6.96
N ASP A 159 -1.21 -10.91 7.07
CA ASP A 159 -0.38 -11.46 8.12
C ASP A 159 1.11 -11.11 7.98
N GLY A 160 1.85 -11.31 9.07
CA GLY A 160 3.29 -11.06 9.11
C GLY A 160 3.67 -9.57 9.08
N SER A 161 2.77 -8.72 9.59
CA SER A 161 3.04 -7.30 9.83
C SER A 161 4.09 -7.11 10.94
N ILE A 162 4.86 -6.01 10.89
CA ILE A 162 5.95 -5.78 11.85
C ILE A 162 5.50 -5.10 13.16
N THR A 163 4.38 -4.36 13.13
CA THR A 163 3.90 -3.61 14.32
C THR A 163 2.39 -3.74 14.56
N ARG A 164 1.71 -4.58 13.79
CA ARG A 164 0.28 -4.94 13.91
C ARG A 164 0.23 -6.47 14.04
N ALA A 165 -0.67 -6.98 14.86
CA ALA A 165 -0.84 -8.43 15.02
C ALA A 165 -1.66 -8.99 13.86
N ASP A 166 -1.54 -10.28 13.59
CA ASP A 166 -2.43 -10.95 12.63
C ASP A 166 -3.87 -10.98 13.16
N VAL A 167 -4.86 -10.89 12.26
CA VAL A 167 -6.27 -10.63 12.66
C VAL A 167 -6.86 -11.74 13.53
N HIS A 168 -6.40 -12.99 13.36
CA HIS A 168 -6.93 -14.14 14.08
C HIS A 168 -6.42 -14.21 15.53
N ILE A 169 -5.27 -13.60 15.80
CA ILE A 169 -4.60 -13.65 17.11
C ILE A 169 -4.52 -12.28 17.80
N GLY A 170 -4.97 -11.20 17.15
CA GLY A 170 -4.95 -9.88 17.75
C GLY A 170 -5.51 -8.75 16.90
N ASP A 171 -5.00 -7.55 17.16
CA ASP A 171 -5.41 -6.31 16.51
C ASP A 171 -4.50 -6.01 15.31
N ASN A 172 -5.05 -6.20 14.11
CA ASN A 172 -4.40 -5.97 12.82
C ASN A 172 -4.34 -4.50 12.38
N ARG A 173 -4.85 -3.60 13.20
CA ARG A 173 -5.05 -2.20 12.84
C ARG A 173 -4.15 -1.28 13.65
N ASN A 174 -4.16 -1.43 14.97
CA ASN A 174 -3.48 -0.51 15.87
C ASN A 174 -2.04 -0.94 16.15
N PHE A 175 -1.19 0.05 16.44
CA PHE A 175 0.21 -0.18 16.79
C PHE A 175 0.33 -1.03 18.06
N GLN A 176 1.20 -2.03 18.03
CA GLN A 176 1.47 -2.95 19.14
C GLN A 176 2.86 -2.69 19.73
N ASP A 177 2.92 -2.19 20.97
CA ASP A 177 4.18 -1.89 21.65
C ASP A 177 5.11 -3.11 21.73
N LEU A 178 4.56 -4.29 22.04
CA LEU A 178 5.36 -5.51 22.20
C LEU A 178 6.02 -5.96 20.88
N LEU A 179 5.34 -5.81 19.74
CA LEU A 179 5.93 -6.17 18.44
C LEU A 179 7.07 -5.21 18.09
N TYR A 180 6.88 -3.91 18.32
CA TYR A 180 7.93 -2.93 18.09
C TYR A 180 9.12 -3.11 19.05
N ASP A 181 8.87 -3.41 20.32
CA ASP A 181 9.95 -3.67 21.29
C ASP A 181 10.77 -4.91 20.89
N LEU A 182 10.17 -5.94 20.27
CA LEU A 182 10.88 -7.07 19.67
C LEU A 182 11.74 -6.64 18.47
N ASP A 183 11.20 -5.79 17.58
CA ASP A 183 11.97 -5.22 16.46
C ASP A 183 13.22 -4.46 16.95
N LEU A 184 13.11 -3.76 18.09
CA LEU A 184 14.22 -3.02 18.69
C LEU A 184 15.35 -3.93 19.21
N LEU A 185 15.07 -5.20 19.56
CA LEU A 185 16.11 -6.16 19.91
C LEU A 185 17.02 -6.47 18.70
N TYR A 186 16.42 -6.62 17.52
CA TYR A 186 17.15 -6.83 16.28
C TYR A 186 17.91 -5.58 15.84
N LEU A 187 17.33 -4.39 16.04
CA LEU A 187 18.04 -3.13 15.86
C LEU A 187 19.28 -3.06 16.77
N GLY A 188 19.16 -3.42 18.04
CA GLY A 188 20.28 -3.43 18.98
C GLY A 188 21.42 -4.40 18.61
N GLN A 189 21.12 -5.43 17.80
CA GLN A 189 22.10 -6.43 17.35
C GLN A 189 22.74 -6.09 15.99
N PHE A 190 21.96 -5.56 15.05
CA PHE A 190 22.36 -5.41 13.65
C PHE A 190 22.38 -3.95 13.15
N GLY A 191 21.87 -3.01 13.95
CA GLY A 191 21.78 -1.61 13.60
C GLY A 191 23.12 -0.91 13.58
N ASP A 192 23.18 0.18 12.82
CA ASP A 192 24.35 1.06 12.78
C ASP A 192 24.31 2.10 13.91
N ASN A 193 25.47 2.67 14.23
CA ASN A 193 25.54 3.82 15.13
C ASN A 193 24.98 5.07 14.45
N GLY A 194 24.32 5.93 15.21
CA GLY A 194 23.75 7.15 14.69
C GLY A 194 23.51 8.23 15.75
N PRO A 195 22.67 9.23 15.44
CA PRO A 195 22.45 10.39 16.30
C PRO A 195 21.84 10.03 17.66
N ASP A 196 21.14 8.90 17.75
CA ASP A 196 20.50 8.42 18.97
C ASP A 196 21.39 7.47 19.79
N GLY A 197 22.63 7.19 19.35
CA GLY A 197 23.60 6.35 20.05
C GLY A 197 24.11 5.17 19.23
N ASN A 198 24.59 4.14 19.93
CA ASN A 198 25.08 2.92 19.29
C ASN A 198 23.93 2.00 18.88
N ASN A 199 24.00 1.40 17.70
CA ASN A 199 23.00 0.47 17.16
C ASN A 199 21.57 1.06 17.17
N THR A 200 21.42 2.30 16.69
CA THR A 200 20.14 3.01 16.68
C THR A 200 19.67 3.41 15.29
N VAL A 201 20.33 2.95 14.23
CA VAL A 201 19.93 3.22 12.84
C VAL A 201 19.60 1.91 12.15
N PHE A 202 18.38 1.84 11.61
CA PHE A 202 17.93 0.70 10.83
C PHE A 202 18.72 0.63 9.52
N ASN A 203 19.12 -0.58 9.15
CA ASN A 203 19.82 -0.90 7.90
C ASN A 203 19.26 -2.21 7.31
N VAL A 204 19.78 -2.63 6.15
CA VAL A 204 19.30 -3.85 5.47
C VAL A 204 19.40 -5.11 6.35
N PRO A 205 20.54 -5.42 7.02
CA PRO A 205 20.61 -6.54 7.96
C PRO A 205 19.55 -6.51 9.07
N THR A 206 19.28 -5.31 9.62
CA THR A 206 18.26 -5.12 10.66
C THR A 206 16.87 -5.49 10.15
N ILE A 207 16.44 -4.93 9.01
CA ILE A 207 15.10 -5.20 8.48
C ILE A 207 14.94 -6.65 8.00
N ILE A 208 16.00 -7.30 7.52
CA ILE A 208 15.99 -8.74 7.22
C ILE A 208 15.73 -9.56 8.50
N ALA A 209 16.44 -9.24 9.59
CA ALA A 209 16.29 -9.97 10.85
C ALA A 209 14.88 -9.80 11.45
N ILE A 210 14.39 -8.56 11.47
CA ILE A 210 13.02 -8.21 11.88
C ILE A 210 12.00 -8.97 11.05
N LYS A 211 12.11 -8.94 9.71
CA LYS A 211 11.09 -9.52 8.85
C LYS A 211 11.05 -11.03 8.97
N ARG A 212 12.22 -11.68 9.01
CA ARG A 212 12.32 -13.13 9.21
C ARG A 212 11.69 -13.55 10.53
N HIS A 213 11.99 -12.83 11.61
CA HIS A 213 11.43 -13.13 12.93
C HIS A 213 9.91 -12.97 12.94
N ASN A 214 9.39 -11.85 12.47
CA ASN A 214 7.96 -11.59 12.46
C ASN A 214 7.20 -12.65 11.67
N ILE A 215 7.66 -13.02 10.48
CA ILE A 215 7.05 -14.11 9.69
C ILE A 215 7.04 -15.42 10.47
N GLN A 216 8.18 -15.84 11.03
CA GLN A 216 8.28 -17.10 11.76
C GLN A 216 7.40 -17.14 13.01
N MET A 217 7.35 -16.04 13.77
CA MET A 217 6.54 -15.94 14.97
C MET A 217 5.04 -15.95 14.66
N ASN A 218 4.62 -15.18 13.66
CA ASN A 218 3.23 -15.13 13.23
C ASN A 218 2.77 -16.47 12.67
N GLN A 219 3.55 -17.08 11.77
CA GLN A 219 3.28 -18.42 11.25
C GLN A 219 3.20 -19.48 12.37
N ALA A 220 4.00 -19.36 13.44
CA ALA A 220 3.93 -20.31 14.55
C ALA A 220 2.74 -20.06 15.49
N ALA A 221 2.25 -18.82 15.58
CA ALA A 221 1.23 -18.41 16.54
C ALA A 221 -0.19 -18.40 15.94
N ASP A 222 -0.33 -18.07 14.66
CA ASP A 222 -1.61 -17.95 13.97
C ASP A 222 -1.97 -19.24 13.21
N PRO A 223 -2.96 -20.02 13.68
CA PRO A 223 -3.41 -21.22 12.96
C PRO A 223 -4.04 -20.92 11.59
N GLU A 224 -4.44 -19.68 11.32
CA GLU A 224 -5.03 -19.22 10.07
C GLU A 224 -4.07 -18.30 9.27
N PHE A 225 -2.77 -18.30 9.61
CA PHE A 225 -1.74 -17.54 8.91
C PHE A 225 -1.84 -17.76 7.39
N HIS A 226 -2.00 -16.68 6.61
CA HIS A 226 -2.03 -16.73 5.15
C HIS A 226 -1.16 -15.65 4.53
N PHE A 227 -0.16 -16.10 3.77
CA PHE A 227 0.80 -15.24 3.09
C PHE A 227 0.67 -15.41 1.57
N THR A 228 -0.38 -14.84 0.98
CA THR A 228 -0.63 -14.89 -0.48
C THR A 228 0.51 -14.27 -1.28
N PRO A 229 0.62 -14.49 -2.61
CA PRO A 229 1.59 -13.78 -3.44
C PRO A 229 1.52 -12.25 -3.31
N THR A 230 0.30 -11.68 -3.25
CA THR A 230 0.08 -10.24 -2.98
C THR A 230 0.65 -9.84 -1.64
N ARG A 231 0.35 -10.61 -0.58
CA ARG A 231 0.81 -10.29 0.77
C ARG A 231 2.32 -10.42 0.89
N VAL A 232 2.95 -11.44 0.30
CA VAL A 232 4.42 -11.56 0.25
C VAL A 232 5.05 -10.30 -0.32
N ALA A 233 4.65 -9.88 -1.53
CA ALA A 233 5.23 -8.71 -2.17
C ALA A 233 4.98 -7.41 -1.37
N ALA A 234 3.75 -7.20 -0.90
CA ALA A 234 3.41 -6.03 -0.10
C ALA A 234 4.21 -5.99 1.21
N SER A 235 4.26 -7.10 1.92
CA SER A 235 4.89 -7.25 3.24
C SER A 235 6.40 -6.99 3.22
N PHE A 236 7.08 -7.35 2.12
CA PHE A 236 8.51 -7.06 1.92
C PHE A 236 8.76 -5.63 1.43
N THR A 237 7.86 -5.08 0.62
CA THR A 237 7.91 -3.67 0.20
C THR A 237 7.62 -2.71 1.37
N GLU A 238 6.70 -3.05 2.26
CA GLU A 238 6.31 -2.24 3.42
C GLU A 238 7.48 -2.00 4.38
N ILE A 239 8.29 -3.03 4.65
CA ILE A 239 9.44 -2.88 5.55
C ILE A 239 10.59 -2.11 4.89
N SER A 240 10.69 -2.11 3.55
CA SER A 240 11.68 -1.26 2.86
C SER A 240 11.36 0.22 3.00
N PHE A 241 10.10 0.61 3.23
CA PHE A 241 9.72 2.01 3.50
C PHE A 241 10.45 2.60 4.71
N LEU A 242 10.86 1.78 5.69
CA LEU A 242 11.66 2.27 6.81
C LEU A 242 12.96 2.94 6.32
N LEU A 243 13.61 2.34 5.32
CA LEU A 243 14.89 2.82 4.79
C LEU A 243 14.72 3.79 3.61
N ASP A 244 13.79 3.49 2.72
CA ASP A 244 13.69 4.16 1.42
C ASP A 244 12.77 5.39 1.45
N VAL A 245 11.84 5.45 2.41
CA VAL A 245 10.83 6.52 2.51
C VAL A 245 10.94 7.30 3.81
N PHE A 246 10.99 6.61 4.95
CA PHE A 246 10.97 7.24 6.28
C PHE A 246 12.34 7.73 6.74
N ALA A 247 13.44 7.23 6.18
CA ALA A 247 14.75 7.80 6.46
C ALA A 247 14.77 9.30 6.16
N ASN A 248 15.44 10.08 7.00
CA ASN A 248 15.49 11.52 6.81
C ASN A 248 16.21 11.86 5.50
N GLY A 249 15.56 12.63 4.63
CA GLY A 249 16.05 12.96 3.29
C GLY A 249 17.41 13.68 3.26
N THR A 250 17.81 14.35 4.35
CA THR A 250 19.12 15.00 4.50
C THR A 250 20.21 14.04 4.95
N THR A 251 20.00 13.34 6.07
CA THR A 251 21.02 12.48 6.68
C THR A 251 21.06 11.09 6.07
N LYS A 252 20.01 10.69 5.34
CA LYS A 252 19.78 9.35 4.80
C LYS A 252 19.72 8.26 5.88
N GLN A 253 19.37 8.63 7.11
CA GLN A 253 19.33 7.71 8.23
C GLN A 253 17.89 7.43 8.66
N ALA A 254 17.58 6.14 8.80
CA ALA A 254 16.40 5.61 9.46
C ALA A 254 16.70 5.41 10.96
N SER A 255 16.82 6.51 11.70
CA SER A 255 17.12 6.44 13.14
C SER A 255 15.93 5.90 13.94
N ILE A 256 16.18 5.34 15.12
CA ILE A 256 15.13 4.86 16.04
C ILE A 256 14.13 5.96 16.37
N SER A 257 14.58 7.20 16.58
CA SER A 257 13.69 8.36 16.78
C SER A 257 12.82 8.66 15.56
N THR A 258 13.38 8.54 14.36
CA THR A 258 12.67 8.76 13.09
C THR A 258 11.61 7.68 12.86
N ILE A 259 12.00 6.41 12.95
CA ILE A 259 11.10 5.28 12.73
C ILE A 259 10.04 5.19 13.80
N GLY A 260 10.38 5.41 15.08
CA GLY A 260 9.42 5.46 16.17
C GLY A 260 8.37 6.56 15.98
N SER A 261 8.76 7.72 15.43
CA SER A 261 7.81 8.78 15.12
C SER A 261 6.76 8.36 14.10
N PHE A 262 7.14 7.62 13.05
CA PHE A 262 6.17 7.12 12.06
C PHE A 262 5.35 5.94 12.58
N LEU A 263 5.99 4.92 13.17
CA LEU A 263 5.32 3.68 13.56
C LEU A 263 4.44 3.83 14.81
N ARG A 264 4.99 4.44 15.87
CA ARG A 264 4.34 4.56 17.19
C ARG A 264 3.54 5.86 17.29
N ASN A 265 4.16 7.00 16.98
CA ASN A 265 3.50 8.31 17.17
C ASN A 265 2.61 8.70 15.99
N GLN A 266 2.87 8.11 14.81
CA GLN A 266 2.19 8.43 13.54
C GLN A 266 2.24 9.94 13.25
N SER A 267 3.44 10.50 13.40
CA SER A 267 3.77 11.92 13.20
C SER A 267 5.08 12.05 12.41
N PHE A 268 5.26 13.15 11.69
CA PHE A 268 6.57 13.49 11.14
C PHE A 268 7.55 13.87 12.27
N PRO A 269 8.79 13.34 12.27
CA PRO A 269 9.80 13.75 13.23
C PRO A 269 10.16 15.23 13.06
N GLN A 270 10.60 15.88 14.15
CA GLN A 270 11.11 17.25 14.05
C GLN A 270 12.37 17.30 13.18
N ASN A 271 12.50 18.34 12.36
CA ASN A 271 13.59 18.53 11.39
C ASN A 271 13.72 17.37 10.37
N TRP A 272 12.68 16.57 10.18
CA TRP A 272 12.65 15.58 9.13
C TRP A 272 12.51 16.26 7.76
N HIS A 273 13.05 15.62 6.73
CA HIS A 273 12.93 16.09 5.36
C HIS A 273 12.48 14.92 4.48
N ARG A 274 11.56 15.17 3.56
CA ARG A 274 11.25 14.20 2.50
C ARG A 274 12.47 13.98 1.61
N ALA A 275 12.50 12.88 0.87
CA ALA A 275 13.60 12.58 -0.05
C ALA A 275 13.83 13.73 -1.06
N ALA A 276 15.08 13.89 -1.53
CA ALA A 276 15.45 14.96 -2.47
C ALA A 276 15.03 14.68 -3.93
N ALA A 277 14.62 13.45 -4.22
CA ALA A 277 14.13 13.00 -5.51
C ALA A 277 12.99 12.00 -5.27
N PRO A 278 12.10 11.79 -6.26
CA PRO A 278 11.00 10.85 -6.13
C PRO A 278 11.49 9.43 -5.81
N VAL A 279 10.91 8.82 -4.78
CA VAL A 279 11.11 7.41 -4.44
C VAL A 279 10.20 6.58 -5.34
N THR A 280 10.79 5.83 -6.26
CA THR A 280 10.07 5.05 -7.27
C THR A 280 9.78 3.64 -6.78
N GLY A 281 8.81 2.98 -7.42
CA GLY A 281 8.59 1.54 -7.22
C GLY A 281 9.81 0.68 -7.54
N GLU A 282 10.70 1.14 -8.43
CA GLU A 282 11.96 0.44 -8.73
C GLU A 282 12.92 0.46 -7.54
N ILE A 283 13.10 1.60 -6.88
CA ILE A 283 13.96 1.72 -5.68
C ILE A 283 13.47 0.76 -4.59
N LEU A 284 12.16 0.78 -4.35
CA LEU A 284 11.51 -0.07 -3.36
C LEU A 284 11.60 -1.56 -3.73
N GLY A 285 11.42 -1.88 -5.01
CA GLY A 285 11.54 -3.23 -5.54
C GLY A 285 12.96 -3.79 -5.42
N GLN A 286 14.00 -2.95 -5.52
CA GLN A 286 15.39 -3.38 -5.30
C GLN A 286 15.63 -3.80 -3.85
N THR A 287 15.18 -3.00 -2.88
CA THR A 287 15.28 -3.36 -1.45
C THR A 287 14.44 -4.59 -1.15
N SER A 288 13.17 -4.63 -1.60
CA SER A 288 12.28 -5.78 -1.43
C SER A 288 12.89 -7.08 -1.99
N SER A 289 13.52 -7.03 -3.16
CA SER A 289 14.17 -8.21 -3.76
C SER A 289 15.38 -8.70 -2.96
N GLN A 290 16.10 -7.81 -2.27
CA GLN A 290 17.19 -8.22 -1.37
C GLN A 290 16.65 -8.97 -0.16
N LEU A 291 15.51 -8.51 0.39
CA LEU A 291 14.87 -9.19 1.52
C LEU A 291 14.33 -10.55 1.09
N ASP A 292 13.64 -10.64 -0.05
CA ASP A 292 13.09 -11.89 -0.60
C ASP A 292 14.19 -12.93 -0.83
N ALA A 293 15.32 -12.52 -1.43
CA ALA A 293 16.48 -13.39 -1.60
C ALA A 293 17.11 -13.85 -0.27
N ALA A 294 17.01 -13.04 0.79
CA ALA A 294 17.57 -13.35 2.10
C ALA A 294 16.62 -14.16 2.99
N ILE A 295 15.31 -14.12 2.74
CA ILE A 295 14.27 -14.76 3.55
C ILE A 295 13.48 -15.66 2.60
N PRO A 296 13.94 -16.90 2.35
CA PRO A 296 13.27 -17.80 1.42
C PRO A 296 11.93 -18.23 2.00
N ILE A 297 10.87 -17.51 1.62
CA ILE A 297 9.48 -17.85 1.90
C ILE A 297 8.71 -17.89 0.59
N PHE A 298 7.75 -18.80 0.51
CA PHE A 298 6.85 -18.93 -0.63
C PHE A 298 5.45 -18.58 -0.18
N ALA A 299 4.58 -18.22 -1.12
CA ALA A 299 3.18 -18.03 -0.80
C ALA A 299 2.57 -19.32 -0.23
N GLY A 300 1.74 -19.20 0.79
CA GLY A 300 1.17 -20.35 1.50
C GLY A 300 0.38 -19.97 2.73
N HIS A 301 -0.25 -20.96 3.35
CA HIS A 301 -1.09 -20.82 4.53
C HIS A 301 -0.83 -21.93 5.53
N ASN A 302 -1.23 -21.73 6.79
CA ASN A 302 -1.29 -22.80 7.77
C ASN A 302 -2.52 -23.69 7.53
N ASP A 303 -2.32 -25.00 7.52
CA ASP A 303 -3.40 -25.98 7.53
C ASP A 303 -4.08 -26.07 8.91
N ALA A 304 -5.15 -26.86 9.01
CA ALA A 304 -5.88 -27.05 10.28
C ALA A 304 -5.05 -27.69 11.41
N GLN A 305 -3.82 -28.12 11.15
CA GLN A 305 -2.87 -28.63 12.14
C GLN A 305 -1.75 -27.62 12.44
N GLY A 306 -1.78 -26.44 11.85
CA GLY A 306 -0.76 -25.39 12.00
C GLY A 306 0.51 -25.66 11.19
N ASN A 307 0.48 -26.57 10.21
CA ASN A 307 1.62 -26.75 9.31
C ASN A 307 1.49 -25.80 8.13
N PHE A 308 2.59 -25.17 7.76
CA PHE A 308 2.61 -24.30 6.59
C PHE A 308 2.62 -25.11 5.29
N VAL A 309 1.62 -24.84 4.45
CA VAL A 309 1.39 -25.48 3.16
C VAL A 309 1.52 -24.42 2.07
N PRO A 310 2.39 -24.62 1.07
CA PRO A 310 2.47 -23.70 -0.07
C PRO A 310 1.15 -23.60 -0.82
N ASP A 311 0.80 -22.40 -1.25
CA ASP A 311 -0.38 -22.15 -2.07
C ASP A 311 -0.20 -22.77 -3.46
N THR A 312 -1.31 -23.09 -4.10
CA THR A 312 -1.27 -23.55 -5.50
C THR A 312 -0.77 -22.39 -6.37
N PRO A 313 0.23 -22.62 -7.25
CA PRO A 313 0.69 -21.59 -8.16
C PRO A 313 -0.47 -21.06 -9.04
N PRO A 314 -0.43 -19.77 -9.42
CA PRO A 314 -1.39 -19.22 -10.36
C PRO A 314 -1.29 -19.93 -11.73
N PRO A 315 -2.30 -19.83 -12.61
CA PRO A 315 -2.26 -20.47 -13.93
C PRO A 315 -1.20 -19.81 -14.83
N ALA A 316 -0.65 -20.57 -15.78
CA ALA A 316 0.20 -20.00 -16.83
C ALA A 316 -0.53 -18.90 -17.63
N PRO A 317 0.15 -17.79 -18.00
CA PRO A 317 1.59 -17.52 -17.86
C PRO A 317 2.00 -16.88 -16.51
N PHE A 318 1.10 -16.81 -15.52
CA PHE A 318 1.36 -16.14 -14.25
C PHE A 318 2.18 -16.97 -13.26
N ASP A 319 2.32 -18.27 -13.50
CA ASP A 319 3.19 -19.21 -12.77
C ASP A 319 4.69 -18.94 -12.98
N ALA A 320 5.05 -18.18 -14.01
CA ALA A 320 6.41 -18.08 -14.49
C ALA A 320 7.38 -17.34 -13.56
N ASN A 321 6.90 -16.36 -12.77
CA ASN A 321 7.73 -15.62 -11.83
C ASN A 321 6.91 -14.93 -10.71
N PRO A 322 7.55 -14.53 -9.58
CA PRO A 322 6.85 -13.90 -8.46
C PRO A 322 6.09 -12.62 -8.81
N GLY A 323 6.62 -11.79 -9.71
CA GLY A 323 5.95 -10.56 -10.15
C GLY A 323 4.65 -10.84 -10.91
N CYS A 324 4.63 -11.87 -11.76
CA CYS A 324 3.41 -12.31 -12.42
C CYS A 324 2.42 -12.95 -11.47
N GLY A 325 2.90 -13.71 -10.48
CA GLY A 325 2.02 -14.27 -9.45
C GLY A 325 1.39 -13.19 -8.59
N PHE A 326 2.16 -12.18 -8.20
CA PHE A 326 1.68 -10.95 -7.57
C PHE A 326 0.62 -10.26 -8.43
N TYR A 327 0.88 -10.06 -9.73
CA TYR A 327 -0.05 -9.42 -10.65
C TYR A 327 -1.38 -10.15 -10.75
N TYR A 328 -1.35 -11.47 -10.91
CA TYR A 328 -2.54 -12.31 -10.97
C TYR A 328 -3.32 -12.28 -9.66
N ASP A 329 -2.64 -12.55 -8.55
CA ASP A 329 -3.25 -12.62 -7.22
C ASP A 329 -3.93 -11.29 -6.85
N LEU A 330 -3.32 -10.16 -7.20
CA LEU A 330 -3.89 -8.84 -6.94
C LEU A 330 -5.26 -8.67 -7.60
N PHE A 331 -5.42 -9.03 -8.88
CA PHE A 331 -6.71 -8.96 -9.57
C PHE A 331 -7.68 -10.10 -9.21
N ALA A 332 -7.16 -11.25 -8.80
CA ALA A 332 -7.94 -12.37 -8.27
C ALA A 332 -8.59 -12.05 -6.93
N ASN A 333 -8.04 -11.09 -6.17
CA ASN A 333 -8.61 -10.60 -4.91
C ASN A 333 -9.57 -9.41 -5.12
N MET A 334 -9.69 -8.88 -6.34
CA MET A 334 -10.63 -7.80 -6.66
C MET A 334 -11.97 -8.38 -7.12
N PRO A 335 -13.11 -7.80 -6.71
CA PRO A 335 -14.44 -8.32 -7.06
C PRO A 335 -14.66 -8.38 -8.58
N GLY A 336 -14.92 -9.58 -9.12
CA GLY A 336 -15.12 -9.77 -10.56
C GLY A 336 -16.31 -8.99 -11.14
N GLY A 337 -17.30 -8.64 -10.31
CA GLY A 337 -18.43 -7.80 -10.71
C GLY A 337 -18.01 -6.40 -11.19
N LEU A 338 -16.85 -5.88 -10.73
CA LEU A 338 -16.32 -4.58 -11.17
C LEU A 338 -16.07 -4.53 -12.68
N ALA A 339 -15.65 -5.65 -13.29
CA ALA A 339 -15.39 -5.74 -14.73
C ALA A 339 -16.66 -5.53 -15.58
N ASN A 340 -17.85 -5.76 -15.01
CA ASN A 340 -19.14 -5.69 -15.69
C ASN A 340 -19.89 -4.37 -15.44
N THR A 341 -19.25 -3.41 -14.78
CA THR A 341 -19.85 -2.09 -14.51
C THR A 341 -20.09 -1.29 -15.79
N THR A 342 -20.90 -0.23 -15.72
CA THR A 342 -21.24 0.63 -16.87
C THR A 342 -21.12 2.11 -16.51
N GLY A 343 -21.14 2.99 -17.51
CA GLY A 343 -21.14 4.44 -17.29
C GLY A 343 -19.85 4.97 -16.63
N ILE A 344 -19.98 5.93 -15.73
CA ILE A 344 -18.88 6.50 -14.94
C ILE A 344 -18.22 5.42 -14.08
N PHE A 345 -19.00 4.47 -13.53
CA PHE A 345 -18.45 3.36 -12.74
C PHE A 345 -17.42 2.56 -13.58
N LYS A 346 -17.78 2.21 -14.83
CA LYS A 346 -16.85 1.50 -15.74
C LYS A 346 -15.61 2.32 -16.06
N GLN A 347 -15.76 3.62 -16.31
CA GLN A 347 -14.63 4.51 -16.59
C GLN A 347 -13.64 4.54 -15.41
N ASN A 348 -14.16 4.59 -14.19
CA ASN A 348 -13.34 4.55 -12.98
C ASN A 348 -12.63 3.21 -12.82
N VAL A 349 -13.34 2.08 -12.97
CA VAL A 349 -12.74 0.74 -12.88
C VAL A 349 -11.66 0.55 -13.95
N ASP A 350 -11.90 1.00 -15.17
CA ASP A 350 -10.93 0.88 -16.26
C ASP A 350 -9.67 1.72 -16.01
N LEU A 351 -9.84 2.97 -15.55
CA LEU A 351 -8.72 3.83 -15.18
C LEU A 351 -7.90 3.17 -14.07
N LEU A 352 -8.53 2.78 -12.96
CA LEU A 352 -7.83 2.19 -11.82
C LEU A 352 -7.14 0.88 -12.21
N SER A 353 -7.81 0.01 -12.96
CA SER A 353 -7.22 -1.25 -13.44
C SER A 353 -6.02 -0.98 -14.37
N SER A 354 -6.10 0.03 -15.24
CA SER A 354 -4.99 0.40 -16.12
C SER A 354 -3.76 0.91 -15.34
N ILE A 355 -3.98 1.66 -14.26
CA ILE A 355 -2.90 2.12 -13.37
C ILE A 355 -2.24 0.92 -12.68
N VAL A 356 -3.04 -0.03 -12.19
CA VAL A 356 -2.53 -1.24 -11.57
C VAL A 356 -1.74 -2.10 -12.56
N SER A 357 -2.28 -2.33 -13.76
CA SER A 357 -1.58 -3.05 -14.82
C SER A 357 -0.28 -2.35 -15.23
N ALA A 358 -0.25 -1.03 -15.36
CA ALA A 358 0.94 -0.30 -15.77
C ALA A 358 2.10 -0.42 -14.76
N ALA A 359 1.79 -0.54 -13.46
CA ALA A 359 2.80 -0.64 -12.42
C ALA A 359 3.39 -2.05 -12.25
N VAL A 360 2.66 -3.08 -12.68
CA VAL A 360 2.96 -4.48 -12.32
C VAL A 360 3.20 -5.38 -13.53
N SER A 361 2.57 -5.08 -14.67
CA SER A 361 2.67 -5.92 -15.86
C SER A 361 4.09 -5.92 -16.44
N GLY A 362 4.51 -7.07 -16.93
CA GLY A 362 5.81 -7.26 -17.57
C GLY A 362 5.90 -8.64 -18.22
N PRO A 363 6.76 -8.86 -19.22
CA PRO A 363 6.87 -10.17 -19.85
C PRO A 363 7.18 -11.27 -18.82
N PRO A 364 6.49 -12.43 -18.83
CA PRO A 364 5.53 -12.91 -19.84
C PRO A 364 4.05 -12.59 -19.56
N CYS A 365 3.72 -11.78 -18.54
CA CYS A 365 2.37 -11.44 -18.10
C CYS A 365 2.05 -9.95 -18.34
N ASP A 366 2.14 -9.52 -19.59
CA ASP A 366 1.98 -8.11 -20.01
C ASP A 366 0.54 -7.71 -20.36
N GLN A 367 -0.39 -8.67 -20.34
CA GLN A 367 -1.79 -8.41 -20.66
C GLN A 367 -2.46 -7.60 -19.55
N PRO A 368 -3.13 -6.47 -19.87
CA PRO A 368 -3.95 -5.75 -18.91
C PRO A 368 -5.05 -6.65 -18.35
N LEU A 369 -5.25 -6.60 -17.05
CA LEU A 369 -6.26 -7.36 -16.33
C LEU A 369 -7.39 -6.43 -15.88
N LEU A 370 -8.58 -7.00 -15.77
CA LEU A 370 -9.69 -6.42 -15.02
C LEU A 370 -9.96 -7.30 -13.81
N PRO A 371 -10.61 -6.77 -12.75
CA PRO A 371 -11.01 -7.58 -11.60
C PRO A 371 -11.72 -8.87 -12.03
N PHE A 372 -11.30 -10.01 -11.49
CA PHE A 372 -11.87 -11.32 -11.82
C PHE A 372 -12.04 -12.25 -10.62
N GLY A 373 -11.82 -11.72 -9.41
CA GLY A 373 -12.04 -12.44 -8.16
C GLY A 373 -13.49 -12.81 -7.91
N PRO A 374 -13.74 -13.60 -6.86
CA PRO A 374 -15.09 -14.00 -6.51
C PRO A 374 -15.98 -12.77 -6.26
N PRO A 375 -17.27 -12.84 -6.61
CA PRO A 375 -18.25 -11.98 -5.99
C PRO A 375 -18.36 -12.44 -4.53
N ASP A 376 -17.75 -11.72 -3.59
CA ASP A 376 -18.01 -11.99 -2.16
C ASP A 376 -19.54 -11.94 -1.95
N ASN A 377 -20.11 -13.05 -1.47
CA ASN A 377 -21.57 -13.28 -1.32
C ASN A 377 -22.16 -12.46 -0.18
#